data_AF-A0A660QI57-F1
#
_entry.id   AF-A0A660QI57-F1
#
_cell.length_a   1.000
_cell.length_b   1.000
_cell.length_c   1.000
_cell.angle_alpha   90.00
_cell.angle_beta   90.00
_cell.angle_gamma   90.00
#
_symmetry.space_group_name_H-M   'P 1'
#
loop_
_entity.id
_entity.type
_entity.pdbx_description
1 polymer ?
#
loop_
_entity_poly.entity_id
_entity_poly.type
_entity_poly.pdbx_seq_one_letter_code
_entity_poly.pdbx_strand_id
1 'polypeptide(L)'
;EPGCDHFVYKVKDDSLKEENVMKGDYLVVKRQRKAENGDIVIVVREGTNLEVLKYTDEGNIGELVKTGDIRIVGKAIGLIRLFC
;
A
#
# COMPACT_ATOMS: atom_id res chain seq x y z
N GLU A 1 8.45 12.94 12.39
CA GLU A 1 7.47 13.85 13.05
C GLU A 1 6.66 13.04 14.06
N PRO A 2 6.69 13.39 15.34
CA PRO A 2 5.79 12.78 16.32
C PRO A 2 4.35 13.21 16.00
N GLY A 3 3.45 12.26 15.75
CA GLY A 3 2.01 12.54 15.59
C GLY A 3 1.32 12.07 14.31
N CYS A 4 2.02 11.45 13.36
CA CYS A 4 1.32 10.81 12.23
C CYS A 4 0.67 9.49 12.68
N ASP A 5 -0.56 9.23 12.21
CA ASP A 5 -1.26 7.97 12.46
C ASP A 5 -0.62 6.85 11.61
N HIS A 6 -0.20 5.77 12.28
CA HIS A 6 0.44 4.62 11.66
C HIS A 6 -0.31 3.36 12.03
N PHE A 7 -0.35 2.41 11.11
CA PHE A 7 -0.91 1.08 11.33
C PHE A 7 -0.06 0.02 10.64
N VAL A 8 -0.29 -1.23 10.99
CA VAL A 8 0.41 -2.37 10.38
C VAL A 8 -0.55 -3.12 9.46
N TYR A 9 -0.09 -3.47 8.27
CA TYR A 9 -0.80 -4.32 7.33
C TYR A 9 -0.05 -5.64 7.14
N LYS A 10 -0.72 -6.77 7.37
CA LYS A 10 -0.17 -8.09 7.09
C LYS A 10 -0.45 -8.46 5.63
N VAL A 11 0.60 -8.74 4.87
CA VAL A 11 0.52 -9.11 3.46
C VAL A 11 -0.10 -10.51 3.32
N LYS A 12 -1.15 -10.62 2.50
CA LYS A 12 -2.01 -11.82 2.41
C LYS A 12 -1.68 -12.72 1.21
N ASP A 13 -1.00 -12.17 0.21
CA ASP A 13 -0.70 -12.81 -1.08
C ASP A 13 0.69 -12.38 -1.58
N ASP A 14 1.06 -12.85 -2.77
CA ASP A 14 2.37 -12.60 -3.39
C ASP A 14 2.33 -11.45 -4.41
N SER A 15 1.33 -10.56 -4.35
CA SER A 15 1.14 -9.43 -5.30
C SER A 15 2.34 -8.49 -5.40
N LEU A 16 3.16 -8.42 -4.35
CA LEU A 16 4.33 -7.56 -4.27
C LEU A 16 5.65 -8.35 -4.25
N LYS A 17 5.64 -9.60 -4.73
CA LYS A 17 6.83 -10.45 -4.72
C LYS A 17 7.99 -9.84 -5.51
N GLU A 18 7.71 -9.14 -6.61
CA GLU A 18 8.72 -8.43 -7.41
C GLU A 18 9.38 -7.28 -6.64
N GLU A 19 8.70 -6.72 -5.64
CA GLU A 19 9.22 -5.69 -4.74
C GLU A 19 9.87 -6.30 -3.48
N ASN A 20 10.14 -7.61 -3.50
CA ASN A 20 10.67 -8.40 -2.39
C ASN A 20 9.78 -8.39 -1.12
N VAL A 21 8.50 -8.05 -1.27
CA VAL A 21 7.49 -8.16 -0.21
C VAL A 21 6.74 -9.48 -0.38
N MET A 22 6.83 -10.33 0.63
CA MET A 22 6.31 -11.70 0.60
C MET A 22 5.03 -11.81 1.42
N LYS A 23 4.20 -12.79 1.07
CA LYS A 23 3.08 -13.19 1.92
C LYS A 23 3.57 -13.45 3.35
N GLY A 24 2.87 -12.85 4.32
CA GLY A 24 3.20 -12.95 5.73
C GLY A 24 4.04 -11.79 6.29
N ASP A 25 4.62 -10.95 5.43
CA ASP A 25 5.27 -9.72 5.86
C ASP A 25 4.29 -8.75 6.51
N TYR A 26 4.85 -7.89 7.37
CA TYR A 26 4.12 -6.79 8.00
C TYR A 26 4.66 -5.47 7.46
N LEU A 27 3.80 -4.72 6.79
CA LEU A 27 4.09 -3.37 6.33
C LEU A 27 3.72 -2.37 7.43
N VAL A 28 4.66 -1.51 7.79
CA VAL A 28 4.40 -0.32 8.62
C VAL A 28 3.90 0.77 7.68
N VAL A 29 2.68 1.24 7.89
CA VAL A 29 2.00 2.15 6.97
C VAL A 29 1.74 3.48 7.65
N LYS A 30 2.13 4.57 6.99
CA LYS A 30 1.76 5.93 7.36
C LYS A 30 0.43 6.28 6.70
N ARG A 31 -0.58 6.70 7.47
CA ARG A 31 -1.85 7.19 6.89
C ARG A 31 -1.62 8.47 6.11
N GLN A 32 -1.95 8.43 4.83
CA GLN A 32 -1.88 9.57 3.92
C GLN A 32 -2.67 9.26 2.65
N ARG A 33 -3.12 10.31 1.96
CA ARG A 33 -3.90 10.20 0.71
C ARG A 33 -3.06 10.37 -0.57
N LYS A 34 -1.78 10.72 -0.41
CA LYS A 34 -0.85 10.99 -1.50
C LYS A 34 0.18 9.87 -1.58
N ALA A 35 0.62 9.58 -2.79
CA ALA A 35 1.71 8.67 -3.09
C ALA A 35 2.51 9.22 -4.28
N GLU A 36 3.75 8.80 -4.38
CA GLU A 36 4.66 9.10 -5.49
C GLU A 36 4.93 7.83 -6.29
N ASN A 37 5.25 7.97 -7.57
CA ASN A 37 5.55 6.84 -8.44
C ASN A 37 6.59 5.90 -7.81
N GLY A 38 6.24 4.62 -7.69
CA GLY A 38 7.06 3.59 -7.06
C GLY A 38 6.72 3.32 -5.59
N ASP A 39 5.89 4.13 -4.94
CA ASP A 39 5.46 3.89 -3.56
C ASP A 39 4.62 2.62 -3.42
N ILE A 40 4.87 1.84 -2.37
CA ILE A 40 3.94 0.78 -1.96
C ILE A 40 2.81 1.43 -1.16
N VAL A 41 1.58 1.25 -1.60
CA VAL A 41 0.39 1.87 -1.03
C VAL A 41 -0.66 0.85 -0.65
N ILE A 42 -1.43 1.19 0.38
CA ILE A 42 -2.68 0.51 0.71
C ILE A 42 -3.81 1.31 0.08
N VAL A 43 -4.62 0.65 -0.74
CA VAL A 43 -5.79 1.23 -1.38
C VAL A 43 -7.07 0.51 -0.97
N VAL A 44 -8.19 1.21 -1.11
CA VAL A 44 -9.54 0.65 -1.02
C VAL A 44 -10.31 1.00 -2.28
N ARG A 45 -11.01 0.03 -2.85
CA ARG A 45 -12.01 0.23 -3.91
C ARG A 45 -13.40 0.18 -3.27
N GLU A 46 -14.37 0.91 -3.83
CA GLU A 46 -15.70 0.98 -3.23
C GLU A 46 -16.34 -0.42 -3.07
N GLY A 47 -16.75 -0.74 -1.84
CA GLY A 47 -17.37 -2.03 -1.53
C GLY A 47 -16.42 -3.23 -1.43
N THR A 48 -15.10 -3.05 -1.52
CA THR A 48 -14.12 -4.15 -1.45
C THR A 48 -13.19 -4.05 -0.24
N ASN A 49 -12.34 -5.06 -0.08
CA ASN A 49 -11.30 -5.11 0.94
C ASN A 49 -10.13 -4.16 0.62
N LEU A 50 -9.29 -3.92 1.62
CA LEU A 50 -7.99 -3.26 1.45
C LEU A 50 -7.06 -4.12 0.60
N GLU A 51 -6.42 -3.50 -0.37
CA GLU A 51 -5.42 -4.10 -1.26
C GLU A 51 -4.10 -3.36 -1.12
N VAL A 52 -2.99 -4.07 -1.35
CA VAL A 52 -1.64 -3.51 -1.35
C VAL A 52 -1.09 -3.58 -2.77
N LEU A 53 -0.53 -2.48 -3.28
CA LEU A 53 0.02 -2.40 -4.62
C LEU A 53 1.16 -1.38 -4.70
N LYS A 54 1.95 -1.45 -5.77
CA LYS A 54 2.90 -0.40 -6.14
C LYS A 54 2.19 0.66 -6.95
N TYR A 55 2.22 1.90 -6.47
CA TYR A 55 1.60 3.03 -7.13
C TYR A 55 2.43 3.45 -8.34
N THR A 56 1.76 3.64 -9.47
CA THR A 56 2.36 4.22 -10.68
C THR A 56 1.53 5.40 -11.18
N ASP A 57 2.19 6.53 -11.42
CA ASP A 57 1.53 7.72 -11.98
C ASP A 57 1.09 7.50 -13.43
N GLU A 58 1.87 6.68 -14.14
CA GLU A 58 1.60 6.24 -15.50
C GLU A 58 0.89 4.88 -15.46
N GLY A 59 -0.23 4.76 -16.17
CA GLY A 59 -1.02 3.54 -16.28
C GLY A 59 -2.29 3.50 -15.43
N ASN A 60 -2.80 2.29 -15.24
CA ASN A 60 -4.16 2.04 -14.74
C ASN A 60 -4.36 2.53 -13.29
N ILE A 61 -3.36 2.37 -12.41
CA ILE A 61 -3.50 2.76 -11.00
C ILE A 61 -3.62 4.28 -10.84
N GLY A 62 -2.74 5.05 -11.47
CA GLY A 62 -2.82 6.52 -11.46
C GLY A 62 -4.12 7.04 -12.05
N GLU A 63 -4.67 6.38 -13.09
CA GLU A 63 -5.98 6.69 -13.66
C GLU A 63 -7.12 6.39 -12.68
N LEU A 64 -7.14 5.21 -12.06
CA LEU A 64 -8.16 4.80 -11.08
C LEU A 64 -8.18 5.70 -9.84
N VAL A 65 -7.03 6.25 -9.42
CA VAL A 65 -6.99 7.26 -8.35
C VAL A 65 -7.61 8.58 -8.81
N LYS A 66 -7.40 8.99 -10.07
CA LYS A 66 -7.95 10.23 -10.64
C LYS A 66 -9.45 10.13 -10.88
N THR A 67 -9.96 9.00 -11.36
CA THR A 67 -11.40 8.74 -11.54
C THR A 67 -12.12 8.60 -10.19
N GLY A 68 -11.38 8.24 -9.13
CA GLY A 68 -11.91 8.07 -7.77
C GLY A 68 -12.39 6.65 -7.47
N ASP A 69 -12.17 5.70 -8.39
CA ASP A 69 -12.51 4.29 -8.24
C ASP A 69 -11.71 3.60 -7.14
N ILE A 70 -10.49 4.08 -6.88
CA ILE A 70 -9.65 3.64 -5.76
C ILE A 70 -9.19 4.82 -4.92
N ARG A 71 -9.11 4.62 -3.61
CA ARG A 71 -8.64 5.62 -2.64
C ARG A 71 -7.41 5.11 -1.90
N ILE A 72 -6.37 5.93 -1.87
CA ILE A 72 -5.16 5.64 -1.08
C ILE A 72 -5.47 5.88 0.40
N VAL A 73 -5.25 4.84 1.21
CA VAL A 73 -5.41 4.84 2.66
C VAL A 73 -4.09 5.21 3.36
N GLY A 74 -2.98 4.72 2.81
CA GLY A 74 -1.65 5.01 3.35
C GLY A 74 -0.52 4.49 2.48
N LYS A 75 0.68 4.95 2.81
CA LYS A 75 1.95 4.60 2.17
C LYS A 75 2.75 3.71 3.11
N ALA A 76 3.27 2.60 2.61
CA ALA A 76 4.21 1.77 3.37
C ALA A 76 5.53 2.52 3.55
N ILE A 77 6.01 2.59 4.79
CA ILE A 77 7.25 3.27 5.18
C ILE A 77 8.28 2.31 5.79
N GLY A 78 7.90 1.05 5.99
CA GLY A 78 8.78 0.03 6.54
C GLY A 78 8.21 -1.37 6.35
N LEU A 79 9.09 -2.35 6.42
CA LEU A 79 8.78 -3.77 6.28
C LEU A 79 9.38 -4.53 7.47
N ILE A 80 8.58 -5.39 8.08
CA ILE A 80 8.99 -6.30 9.14
C ILE A 80 8.75 -7.72 8.65
N ARG A 81 9.84 -8.50 8.57
CA ARG A 81 9.79 -9.93 8.28
C ARG A 81 10.28 -10.69 9.51
N LEU A 82 9.42 -11.56 10.03
CA LEU A 82 9.75 -12.42 11.16
C LEU A 82 10.24 -13.76 10.62
N PHE A 83 11.47 -14.13 10.98
CA PHE A 83 12.04 -15.43 10.69
C PHE A 83 11.99 -16.27 11.97
N CYS A 84 11.47 -17.47 11.86
CA CYS A 84 11.52 -18.49 12.90
C CYS A 84 12.43 -19.64 12.47
#